data_AF-A0A7S2VUM7-F1
#
_entry.id   AF-A0A7S2VUM7-F1
#
_cell.length_a   1.000
_cell.length_b   1.000
_cell.length_c   1.000
_cell.angle_alpha   90.00
_cell.angle_beta   90.00
_cell.angle_gamma   90.00
#
_symmetry.space_group_name_H-M   'P 1'
#
loop_
_entity.id
_entity.type
_entity.pdbx_description
1 polymer ?
#
loop_
_entity_poly.entity_id
_entity_poly.type
_entity_poly.pdbx_seq_one_letter_code
_entity_poly.pdbx_strand_id
1 'polypeptide(L)'
;IRQRTRMWVALRKMTPPISRQYCWASTMKLVPAKCLEDESLFMSDRRGCPLTENGSSGDFSAKPGVDVVAYGNDTTKGFEYLDYLFGYGVYGSKYFADFVTAFRAVGYVDGVTLFGFPYDWRYAPWQLDFDRMKNVIEHAYETAGDKKVIVIAHSMGSVVTNLFLNSFVDAEWKDKHIKLFTSIFGAFGGSPKAVRSLVTGYNDPLTFDFFHVVQWNLMPPEVVRYFHRGTGSMYALTPSPEVYPDNIPFVTMVDRPDPPVKLLSTPQRILTGVHNTGGDNTGGNN
;
A
#
# COMPACT_ATOMS: atom_id res chain seq x y z
N ILE A 1 -21.05 14.63 -7.03
CA ILE A 1 -20.67 14.43 -5.61
C ILE A 1 -19.38 13.59 -5.61
N ARG A 2 -18.20 14.18 -5.37
CA ARG A 2 -16.93 13.44 -5.32
C ARG A 2 -16.86 12.67 -3.99
N GLN A 3 -16.94 11.33 -4.02
CA GLN A 3 -16.71 10.51 -2.82
C GLN A 3 -15.22 10.55 -2.47
N ARG A 4 -14.88 11.16 -1.33
CA ARG A 4 -13.54 11.08 -0.74
C ARG A 4 -13.46 9.83 0.12
N THR A 5 -12.88 8.76 -0.41
CA THR A 5 -12.65 7.52 0.34
C THR A 5 -11.25 7.55 0.94
N ARG A 6 -11.13 7.36 2.26
CA ARG A 6 -9.81 7.24 2.92
C ARG A 6 -9.15 5.92 2.51
N MET A 7 -7.85 5.98 2.25
CA MET A 7 -7.06 4.89 1.62
C MET A 7 -6.77 3.69 2.55
N TRP A 8 -7.39 3.60 3.72
CA TRP A 8 -7.15 2.52 4.65
C TRP A 8 -8.38 1.62 4.71
N VAL A 9 -8.14 0.32 4.78
CA VAL A 9 -9.18 -0.71 4.93
C VAL A 9 -10.01 -0.32 6.14
N ALA A 10 -11.20 0.23 5.90
CA ALA A 10 -12.12 0.57 6.96
C ALA A 10 -12.41 -0.74 7.72
N LEU A 11 -12.15 -0.74 9.02
CA LEU A 11 -12.41 -1.85 9.94
C LEU A 11 -13.92 -2.06 10.17
N ARG A 12 -14.78 -1.67 9.21
CA ARG A 12 -16.20 -2.00 9.23
C ARG A 12 -16.39 -3.49 8.94
N LYS A 13 -16.28 -4.25 10.04
CA LYS A 13 -16.85 -5.57 10.32
C LYS A 13 -16.54 -6.66 9.28
N MET A 14 -15.58 -7.52 9.66
CA MET A 14 -15.29 -8.83 9.09
C MET A 14 -14.92 -8.80 7.61
N THR A 15 -13.74 -9.37 7.29
CA THR A 15 -13.25 -9.65 5.93
C THR A 15 -14.36 -9.63 4.89
N PRO A 16 -14.58 -8.49 4.19
CA PRO A 16 -15.70 -8.39 3.26
C PRO A 16 -15.51 -9.48 2.20
N PRO A 17 -16.59 -9.98 1.57
CA PRO A 17 -16.49 -11.03 0.56
C PRO A 17 -15.36 -10.72 -0.43
N ILE A 18 -14.63 -11.74 -0.86
CA ILE A 18 -13.44 -11.61 -1.72
C ILE A 18 -13.70 -10.67 -2.91
N SER A 19 -14.90 -10.73 -3.51
CA SER A 19 -15.33 -9.82 -4.59
C SER A 19 -15.27 -8.34 -4.24
N ARG A 20 -15.61 -7.95 -3.00
CA ARG A 20 -15.52 -6.56 -2.52
C ARG A 20 -14.08 -6.14 -2.26
N GLN A 21 -13.24 -7.07 -1.80
CA GLN A 21 -11.80 -6.80 -1.62
C GLN A 21 -11.11 -6.59 -2.97
N TYR A 22 -11.41 -7.40 -3.98
CA TYR A 22 -10.95 -7.19 -5.35
C TYR A 22 -11.47 -5.90 -5.97
N CYS A 23 -12.74 -5.55 -5.72
CA CYS A 23 -13.29 -4.27 -6.18
C CYS A 23 -12.52 -3.10 -5.57
N TRP A 24 -12.32 -3.11 -4.24
CA TRP A 24 -11.53 -2.10 -3.55
C TRP A 24 -10.08 -2.03 -4.06
N ALA A 25 -9.41 -3.19 -4.17
CA ALA A 25 -8.04 -3.27 -4.68
C ALA A 25 -7.95 -2.77 -6.12
N SER A 26 -8.93 -3.10 -6.96
CA SER A 26 -9.00 -2.62 -8.35
C SER A 26 -9.20 -1.11 -8.42
N THR A 27 -10.05 -0.52 -7.59
CA THR A 27 -10.22 0.94 -7.55
C THR A 27 -8.97 1.65 -7.06
N MET A 28 -8.27 1.09 -6.07
CA MET A 28 -7.13 1.71 -5.41
C MET A 28 -5.78 1.42 -6.08
N LYS A 29 -5.71 0.49 -7.02
CA LYS A 29 -4.47 0.15 -7.71
C LYS A 29 -4.12 1.23 -8.76
N LEU A 30 -2.86 1.64 -8.81
CA LEU A 30 -2.34 2.49 -9.89
C LEU A 30 -2.07 1.65 -11.14
N VAL A 31 -2.09 2.29 -12.29
CA VAL A 31 -1.72 1.67 -13.57
C VAL A 31 -0.46 2.37 -14.11
N PRO A 32 0.44 1.66 -14.81
CA PRO A 32 1.49 2.33 -15.56
C PRO A 32 0.87 3.36 -16.50
N ALA A 33 1.39 4.59 -16.54
CA ALA A 33 0.79 5.70 -17.28
C ALA A 33 0.62 5.38 -18.78
N LYS A 34 1.56 4.64 -19.36
CA LYS A 34 1.48 4.15 -20.75
C LYS A 34 0.27 3.25 -21.04
N CYS A 35 -0.32 2.63 -20.02
CA CYS A 35 -1.55 1.86 -20.19
C CYS A 35 -2.81 2.69 -20.32
N LEU A 36 -2.73 4.00 -20.05
CA LEU A 36 -3.84 4.93 -20.28
C LEU A 36 -3.90 5.42 -21.72
N GLU A 37 -2.87 5.16 -22.52
CA GLU A 37 -2.80 5.57 -23.92
C GLU A 37 -3.52 4.58 -24.88
N ASP A 38 -3.84 3.36 -24.41
CA ASP A 38 -4.55 2.34 -25.19
C ASP A 38 -5.57 1.57 -24.32
N GLU A 39 -6.86 1.83 -24.54
CA GLU A 39 -7.97 1.18 -23.83
C GLU A 39 -8.03 -0.35 -24.04
N SER A 40 -7.42 -0.89 -25.11
CA SER A 40 -7.39 -2.33 -25.38
C SER A 40 -6.48 -3.11 -24.41
N LEU A 41 -5.50 -2.43 -23.80
CA LEU A 41 -4.65 -2.97 -22.73
C LEU A 41 -5.39 -3.05 -21.38
N PHE A 42 -6.46 -2.25 -21.23
CA PHE A 42 -7.22 -2.11 -19.99
C PHE A 42 -8.11 -3.34 -19.70
N MET A 43 -8.50 -4.10 -20.72
CA MET A 43 -9.46 -5.21 -20.61
C MET A 43 -8.84 -6.60 -20.43
N SER A 44 -7.53 -6.73 -20.26
CA SER A 44 -6.89 -8.01 -19.93
C SER A 44 -6.27 -8.03 -18.53
N ASP A 45 -7.15 -7.98 -17.54
CA ASP A 45 -6.88 -8.15 -16.10
C ASP A 45 -6.08 -9.43 -15.74
N ARG A 46 -5.84 -10.33 -16.72
CA ARG A 46 -5.04 -11.55 -16.57
C ARG A 46 -3.62 -11.51 -17.17
N ARG A 47 -3.33 -10.63 -18.13
CA ARG A 47 -2.00 -10.60 -18.79
C ARG A 47 -1.09 -9.49 -18.29
N GLY A 48 -1.65 -8.50 -17.58
CA GLY A 48 -0.89 -7.38 -17.06
C GLY A 48 -0.43 -6.43 -18.16
N CYS A 49 -0.35 -5.15 -17.86
CA CYS A 49 0.35 -4.23 -18.73
C CYS A 49 1.83 -4.63 -18.82
N PRO A 50 2.42 -4.66 -20.03
CA PRO A 50 3.86 -4.89 -20.15
C PRO A 50 4.62 -3.75 -19.46
N LEU A 51 5.50 -4.09 -18.53
CA LEU A 51 6.55 -3.18 -18.08
C LEU A 51 7.42 -2.85 -19.30
N THR A 52 7.83 -1.58 -19.46
CA THR A 52 8.63 -1.18 -20.63
C THR A 52 9.95 -1.94 -20.73
N GLU A 53 10.46 -2.12 -21.96
CA GLU A 53 11.66 -2.92 -22.29
C GLU A 53 12.94 -2.53 -21.52
N ASN A 54 12.99 -1.36 -20.87
CA ASN A 54 14.12 -0.89 -20.05
C ASN A 54 13.97 -1.17 -18.55
N GLY A 55 12.99 -1.95 -18.09
CA GLY A 55 12.86 -2.31 -16.67
C GLY A 55 12.50 -1.15 -15.72
N SER A 56 12.44 0.09 -16.21
CA SER A 56 11.79 1.18 -15.50
C SER A 56 10.27 0.94 -15.52
N SER A 57 9.66 0.91 -14.35
CA SER A 57 8.22 0.68 -14.18
C SER A 57 7.34 1.79 -14.77
N GLY A 58 7.94 2.78 -15.46
CA GLY A 58 7.30 4.01 -15.87
C GLY A 58 6.75 4.80 -14.68
N ASP A 59 6.15 5.95 -14.99
CA ASP A 59 5.31 6.64 -14.04
C ASP A 59 4.01 5.85 -13.85
N PHE A 60 3.57 5.74 -12.60
CA PHE A 60 2.25 5.23 -12.28
C PHE A 60 1.22 6.36 -12.31
N SER A 61 -0.05 6.02 -12.49
CA SER A 61 -1.17 6.95 -12.54
C SER A 61 -2.42 6.34 -11.92
N ALA A 62 -3.28 7.19 -11.34
CA ALA A 62 -4.60 6.76 -10.89
C ALA A 62 -5.46 6.34 -12.09
N LYS A 63 -6.40 5.43 -11.86
CA LYS A 63 -7.36 5.04 -12.90
C LYS A 63 -8.26 6.21 -13.31
N PRO A 64 -8.74 6.26 -14.56
CA PRO A 64 -9.70 7.26 -14.99
C PRO A 64 -10.92 7.33 -14.06
N GLY A 65 -11.28 8.54 -13.64
CA GLY A 65 -12.39 8.78 -12.72
C GLY A 65 -12.08 8.54 -11.23
N VAL A 66 -10.84 8.15 -10.88
CA VAL A 66 -10.40 7.97 -9.50
C VAL A 66 -9.42 9.07 -9.12
N ASP A 67 -9.77 9.84 -8.10
CA ASP A 67 -8.92 10.87 -7.49
C ASP A 67 -8.60 10.45 -6.05
N VAL A 68 -7.31 10.40 -5.72
CA VAL A 68 -6.83 10.00 -4.40
C VAL A 68 -5.88 11.06 -3.89
N VAL A 69 -6.16 11.51 -2.67
CA VAL A 69 -5.38 12.54 -1.98
C VAL A 69 -4.96 12.03 -0.62
N ALA A 70 -3.73 12.35 -0.22
CA ALA A 70 -3.29 12.11 1.14
C ALA A 70 -4.14 12.95 2.12
N TYR A 71 -4.54 12.34 3.23
CA TYR A 71 -5.30 13.02 4.27
C TYR A 71 -4.36 13.61 5.31
N GLY A 72 -4.75 14.75 5.90
CA GLY A 72 -4.04 15.34 7.05
C GLY A 72 -2.85 16.21 6.66
N ASN A 73 -2.97 17.03 5.61
CA ASN A 73 -1.95 18.01 5.24
C ASN A 73 -1.51 18.81 6.47
N ASP A 74 -0.21 18.90 6.65
CA ASP A 74 0.48 19.70 7.67
C ASP A 74 0.08 19.37 9.11
N THR A 75 -0.52 18.18 9.31
CA THR A 75 -0.93 17.65 10.61
C THR A 75 -0.51 16.18 10.73
N THR A 76 -0.42 15.67 11.95
CA THR A 76 -0.08 14.27 12.20
C THR A 76 -1.27 13.31 12.01
N LYS A 77 -2.49 13.85 11.92
CA LYS A 77 -3.73 13.04 11.79
C LYS A 77 -3.74 12.09 10.60
N GLY A 78 -2.99 12.41 9.54
CA GLY A 78 -2.87 11.59 8.33
C GLY A 78 -2.26 10.21 8.57
N PHE A 79 -1.51 10.04 9.66
CA PHE A 79 -0.74 8.82 9.93
C PHE A 79 -0.64 8.45 11.43
N GLU A 80 -1.24 9.22 12.35
CA GLU A 80 -1.40 8.80 13.75
C GLU A 80 -2.13 7.45 13.86
N TYR A 81 -3.33 7.40 13.27
CA TYR A 81 -4.17 6.22 13.13
C TYR A 81 -4.50 6.06 11.65
N LEU A 82 -4.49 4.83 11.16
CA LEU A 82 -4.83 4.53 9.78
C LEU A 82 -6.35 4.51 9.58
N ASP A 83 -7.14 4.27 10.63
CA ASP A 83 -8.60 4.32 10.57
C ASP A 83 -9.19 5.19 11.68
N TYR A 84 -10.31 5.86 11.37
CA TYR A 84 -11.04 6.72 12.29
C TYR A 84 -12.54 6.41 12.22
N LEU A 85 -13.16 6.25 13.38
CA LEU A 85 -14.60 6.06 13.51
C LEU A 85 -15.19 7.21 14.35
N PHE A 86 -16.11 7.96 13.75
CA PHE A 86 -16.74 9.14 14.38
C PHE A 86 -15.72 10.18 14.92
N GLY A 87 -14.58 10.31 14.25
CA GLY A 87 -13.51 11.24 14.64
C GLY A 87 -12.49 10.66 15.63
N TYR A 88 -12.72 9.46 16.16
CA TYR A 88 -11.81 8.77 17.08
C TYR A 88 -10.96 7.76 16.33
N GLY A 89 -9.64 7.77 16.59
CA GLY A 89 -8.71 6.79 16.02
C GLY A 89 -9.07 5.37 16.46
N VAL A 90 -9.13 4.44 15.51
CA VAL A 90 -9.41 3.04 15.83
C VAL A 90 -8.12 2.43 16.38
N TYR A 91 -8.17 1.93 17.62
CA TYR A 91 -6.99 1.47 18.36
C TYR A 91 -6.13 0.45 17.59
N GLY A 92 -6.75 -0.53 16.93
CA GLY A 92 -6.02 -1.53 16.13
C GLY A 92 -5.37 -1.00 14.85
N SER A 93 -5.63 0.25 14.47
CA SER A 93 -5.05 0.93 13.30
C SER A 93 -3.97 1.94 13.67
N LYS A 94 -3.55 1.95 14.94
CA LYS A 94 -2.51 2.85 15.46
C LYS A 94 -1.20 2.66 14.69
N TYR A 95 -0.60 3.76 14.27
CA TYR A 95 0.69 3.77 13.58
C TYR A 95 1.66 4.73 14.27
N PHE A 96 1.55 6.04 14.07
CA PHE A 96 2.40 7.03 14.77
C PHE A 96 1.78 7.62 16.04
N ALA A 97 0.59 7.19 16.45
CA ALA A 97 -0.12 7.87 17.55
C ALA A 97 0.68 7.93 18.86
N ASP A 98 1.49 6.92 19.18
CA ASP A 98 2.36 6.96 20.38
C ASP A 98 3.46 8.00 20.27
N PHE A 99 4.16 8.04 19.14
CA PHE A 99 5.19 9.05 18.89
C PHE A 99 4.61 10.45 19.02
N VAL A 100 3.47 10.70 18.38
CA VAL A 100 2.80 12.00 18.43
C VAL A 100 2.32 12.32 19.84
N THR A 101 1.80 11.35 20.59
CA THR A 101 1.40 11.54 21.99
C THR A 101 2.60 11.90 22.86
N ALA A 102 3.75 11.24 22.68
CA ALA A 102 4.98 11.56 23.39
C ALA A 102 5.49 12.97 23.07
N PHE A 103 5.45 13.39 21.80
CA PHE A 103 5.81 14.76 21.42
C PHE A 103 4.86 15.80 22.03
N ARG A 104 3.55 15.54 22.00
CA ARG A 104 2.55 16.40 22.65
C ARG A 104 2.81 16.52 24.16
N ALA A 105 3.18 15.42 24.82
CA ALA A 105 3.48 15.41 26.25
C ALA A 105 4.69 16.29 26.64
N VAL A 106 5.63 16.53 25.71
CA VAL A 106 6.78 17.42 25.92
C VAL A 106 6.61 18.81 25.30
N GLY A 107 5.37 19.17 24.92
CA GLY A 107 5.01 20.54 24.52
C GLY A 107 4.96 20.81 23.02
N TYR A 108 5.10 19.79 22.17
CA TYR A 108 4.85 19.96 20.73
C TYR A 108 3.34 20.08 20.45
N VAL A 109 3.00 20.93 19.48
CA VAL A 109 1.62 21.20 19.09
C VAL A 109 1.46 20.84 17.62
N ASP A 110 0.52 19.93 17.35
CA ASP A 110 0.20 19.46 15.99
C ASP A 110 -0.25 20.63 15.10
N GLY A 111 0.32 20.75 13.91
CA GLY A 111 0.09 21.85 12.97
C GLY A 111 0.72 23.19 13.35
N VAL A 112 1.52 23.24 14.43
CA VAL A 112 2.20 24.49 14.87
C VAL A 112 3.70 24.28 15.08
N THR A 113 4.09 23.25 15.82
CA THR A 113 5.50 22.89 16.04
C THR A 113 5.80 21.43 15.69
N LEU A 114 4.74 20.64 15.43
CA LEU A 114 4.82 19.28 14.93
C LEU A 114 3.99 19.18 13.65
N PHE A 115 4.66 18.87 12.55
CA PHE A 115 4.05 18.84 11.23
C PHE A 115 4.10 17.44 10.64
N GLY A 116 3.11 17.13 9.83
CA GLY A 116 3.01 15.87 9.10
C GLY A 116 3.21 16.05 7.61
N PHE A 117 3.94 15.11 7.00
CA PHE A 117 4.02 14.97 5.55
C PHE A 117 3.41 13.62 5.11
N PRO A 118 2.09 13.42 5.21
CA PRO A 118 1.44 12.24 4.63
C PRO A 118 1.49 12.36 3.11
N TYR A 119 1.85 11.28 2.42
CA TYR A 119 1.89 11.24 0.96
C TYR A 119 1.22 9.97 0.44
N ASP A 120 0.92 9.94 -0.86
CA ASP A 120 0.39 8.75 -1.50
C ASP A 120 1.50 7.72 -1.71
N TRP A 121 1.62 6.81 -0.74
CA TRP A 121 2.64 5.78 -0.69
C TRP A 121 2.52 4.73 -1.80
N ARG A 122 1.49 4.75 -2.64
CA ARG A 122 1.35 3.84 -3.79
C ARG A 122 2.29 4.24 -4.93
N TYR A 123 2.58 5.53 -5.07
CA TYR A 123 3.47 6.03 -6.11
C TYR A 123 4.92 5.67 -5.79
N ALA A 124 5.73 5.61 -6.85
CA ALA A 124 7.17 5.51 -6.68
C ALA A 124 7.73 6.80 -6.04
N PRO A 125 8.82 6.72 -5.26
CA PRO A 125 9.36 7.88 -4.54
C PRO A 125 9.62 9.12 -5.41
N TRP A 126 10.05 8.95 -6.66
CA TRP A 126 10.34 10.06 -7.57
C TRP A 126 9.10 10.78 -8.12
N GLN A 127 7.90 10.21 -7.97
CA GLN A 127 6.63 10.83 -8.40
C GLN A 127 5.94 11.60 -7.27
N LEU A 128 6.57 11.70 -6.10
CA LEU A 128 5.99 12.38 -4.95
C LEU A 128 6.15 13.90 -5.07
N ASP A 129 5.23 14.63 -4.45
CA ASP A 129 5.23 16.10 -4.41
C ASP A 129 6.29 16.61 -3.43
N PHE A 130 7.52 16.77 -3.92
CA PHE A 130 8.66 17.27 -3.15
C PHE A 130 8.63 18.78 -2.93
N ASP A 131 7.95 19.54 -3.79
CA ASP A 131 7.73 20.97 -3.56
C ASP A 131 6.90 21.19 -2.30
N ARG A 132 5.84 20.39 -2.12
CA ARG A 132 5.09 20.41 -0.86
C ARG A 132 5.94 19.99 0.33
N MET A 133 6.80 18.97 0.18
CA MET A 133 7.69 18.55 1.27
C MET A 133 8.61 19.70 1.70
N LYS A 134 9.19 20.40 0.72
CA LYS A 134 10.03 21.58 0.94
C LYS A 134 9.25 22.69 1.64
N ASN A 135 8.06 23.03 1.15
CA ASN A 135 7.21 24.07 1.72
C ASN A 135 6.83 23.78 3.18
N VAL A 136 6.54 22.51 3.53
CA VAL A 136 6.23 22.13 4.92
C VAL A 136 7.45 22.34 5.82
N ILE A 137 8.65 22.02 5.34
CA ILE A 137 9.88 22.21 6.11
C ILE A 137 10.21 23.70 6.27
N GLU A 138 10.07 24.50 5.22
CA GLU A 138 10.27 25.96 5.27
C GLU A 138 9.25 26.61 6.20
N HIS A 139 7.97 26.21 6.11
CA HIS A 139 6.94 26.68 7.02
C HIS A 139 7.22 26.30 8.49
N ALA A 140 7.66 25.07 8.74
CA ALA A 140 8.04 24.62 10.08
C ALA A 140 9.25 25.40 10.63
N TYR A 141 10.20 25.75 9.77
CA TYR A 141 11.36 26.57 10.12
C TYR A 141 10.96 28.00 10.50
N GLU A 142 10.13 28.64 9.67
CA GLU A 142 9.64 30.02 9.89
C GLU A 142 8.80 30.11 11.17
N THR A 143 7.83 29.21 11.34
CA THR A 143 6.95 29.18 12.52
C THR A 143 7.68 28.86 13.82
N ALA A 144 8.81 28.14 13.75
CA ALA A 144 9.66 27.87 14.89
C ALA A 144 10.63 29.02 15.23
N GLY A 145 10.57 30.14 14.50
CA GLY A 145 11.44 31.31 14.70
C GLY A 145 12.87 31.02 14.24
N ASP A 146 13.01 30.61 12.97
CA ASP A 146 14.29 30.29 12.33
C ASP A 146 15.08 29.16 12.98
N LYS A 147 14.37 28.26 13.69
CA LYS A 147 14.96 27.07 14.27
C LYS A 147 14.93 25.94 13.24
N LYS A 148 16.11 25.40 12.96
CA LYS A 148 16.29 24.22 12.10
C LYS A 148 15.38 23.06 12.52
N VAL A 149 14.76 22.44 11.52
CA VAL A 149 13.76 21.37 11.65
C VAL A 149 14.41 20.02 11.87
N ILE A 150 13.81 19.19 12.73
CA ILE A 150 14.16 17.78 12.89
C ILE A 150 13.19 16.96 12.05
N VAL A 151 13.73 16.20 11.09
CA VAL A 151 12.93 15.33 10.23
C VAL A 151 13.00 13.91 10.78
N ILE A 152 11.85 13.29 11.01
CA ILE A 152 11.73 11.90 11.46
C ILE A 152 10.96 11.13 10.40
N ALA A 153 11.51 10.03 9.92
CA ALA A 153 10.86 9.19 8.93
C ALA A 153 10.95 7.71 9.30
N HIS A 154 9.95 6.94 8.91
CA HIS A 154 9.87 5.50 9.15
C HIS A 154 9.83 4.72 7.84
N SER A 155 10.56 3.60 7.78
CA SER A 155 10.52 2.64 6.67
C SER A 155 10.78 3.31 5.31
N MET A 156 9.86 3.19 4.35
CA MET A 156 9.97 3.85 3.04
C MET A 156 10.03 5.37 3.15
N GLY A 157 9.45 5.97 4.19
CA GLY A 157 9.56 7.41 4.44
C GLY A 157 11.02 7.86 4.52
N SER A 158 11.91 7.04 5.06
CA SER A 158 13.34 7.36 5.11
C SER A 158 13.99 7.38 3.73
N VAL A 159 13.56 6.50 2.82
CA VAL A 159 14.03 6.48 1.42
C VAL A 159 13.54 7.73 0.70
N VAL A 160 12.27 8.11 0.90
CA VAL A 160 11.68 9.34 0.35
C VAL A 160 12.42 10.58 0.85
N THR A 161 12.66 10.68 2.17
CA THR A 161 13.42 11.79 2.74
C THR A 161 14.86 11.82 2.23
N ASN A 162 15.51 10.67 2.09
CA ASN A 162 16.86 10.62 1.55
C ASN A 162 16.91 11.08 0.08
N LEU A 163 15.95 10.66 -0.75
CA LEU A 163 15.82 11.12 -2.12
C LEU A 163 15.63 12.64 -2.19
N PHE A 164 14.71 13.19 -1.38
CA PHE A 164 14.50 14.63 -1.27
C PHE A 164 15.80 15.39 -0.95
N LEU A 165 16.49 14.99 0.12
CA LEU A 165 17.69 15.66 0.61
C LEU A 165 18.90 15.57 -0.34
N ASN A 166 18.94 14.57 -1.23
CA ASN A 166 20.05 14.38 -2.15
C ASN A 166 19.78 14.91 -3.56
N SER A 167 18.51 15.00 -3.98
CA SER A 167 18.17 15.26 -5.38
C SER A 167 17.30 16.50 -5.60
N PHE A 168 16.65 17.04 -4.57
CA PHE A 168 15.67 18.13 -4.72
C PHE A 168 16.08 19.43 -4.03
N VAL A 169 17.05 19.38 -3.12
CA VAL A 169 17.55 20.55 -2.39
C VAL A 169 19.08 20.57 -2.39
N ASP A 170 19.64 21.78 -2.37
CA ASP A 170 21.09 21.98 -2.32
C ASP A 170 21.63 21.96 -0.88
N ALA A 171 22.96 22.07 -0.75
CA ALA A 171 23.64 22.06 0.55
C ALA A 171 23.28 23.29 1.40
N GLU A 172 23.19 24.47 0.80
CA GLU A 172 22.86 25.72 1.52
C GLU A 172 21.47 25.66 2.13
N TRP A 173 20.49 25.15 1.38
CA TRP A 173 19.13 24.94 1.86
C TRP A 173 19.10 23.95 3.03
N LYS A 174 19.85 22.84 2.95
CA LYS A 174 19.92 21.86 4.05
C LYS A 174 20.57 22.46 5.28
N ASP A 175 21.67 23.18 5.12
CA ASP A 175 22.37 23.84 6.21
C ASP A 175 21.50 24.90 6.88
N LYS A 176 20.63 25.58 6.13
CA LYS A 176 19.68 26.54 6.68
C LYS A 176 18.51 25.88 7.42
N HIS A 177 17.88 24.85 6.84
CA HIS A 177 16.58 24.37 7.33
C HIS A 177 16.64 23.09 8.17
N ILE A 178 17.65 22.23 8.02
CA ILE A 178 17.66 20.89 8.63
C ILE A 178 18.64 20.83 9.81
N LYS A 179 18.13 20.42 10.98
CA LYS A 179 18.93 20.18 12.18
C LYS A 179 19.43 18.74 12.21
N LEU A 180 18.54 17.81 11.94
CA LEU A 180 18.75 16.38 12.11
C LEU A 180 17.75 15.61 11.25
N PHE A 181 18.21 14.56 10.59
CA PHE A 181 17.36 13.54 9.99
C PHE A 181 17.49 12.24 10.80
N THR A 182 16.36 11.80 11.39
CA THR A 182 16.26 10.54 12.12
C THR A 182 15.50 9.53 11.29
N SER A 183 16.20 8.48 10.84
CA SER A 183 15.62 7.36 10.12
C SER A 183 15.27 6.22 11.09
N ILE A 184 14.01 5.77 11.07
CA ILE A 184 13.51 4.65 11.87
C ILE A 184 13.25 3.48 10.91
N PHE A 185 14.08 2.44 10.98
CA PHE A 185 13.99 1.25 10.12
C PHE A 185 13.95 1.57 8.60
N GLY A 186 14.76 2.53 8.15
CA GLY A 186 14.80 2.96 6.75
C GLY A 186 15.20 1.84 5.80
N ALA A 187 14.36 1.60 4.78
CA ALA A 187 14.57 0.53 3.79
C ALA A 187 15.51 0.96 2.65
N PHE A 188 16.68 1.50 2.97
CA PHE A 188 17.60 2.12 1.99
C PHE A 188 18.08 1.15 0.90
N GLY A 189 18.35 -0.11 1.26
CA GLY A 189 18.75 -1.16 0.32
C GLY A 189 17.60 -1.94 -0.32
N GLY A 190 16.35 -1.51 -0.11
CA GLY A 190 15.16 -2.29 -0.45
C GLY A 190 14.87 -3.41 0.55
N SER A 191 13.96 -4.31 0.19
CA SER A 191 13.48 -5.40 1.05
C SER A 191 13.18 -6.67 0.25
N PRO A 192 13.68 -7.84 0.67
CA PRO A 192 13.30 -9.14 0.10
C PRO A 192 11.79 -9.40 0.19
N LYS A 193 11.11 -8.81 1.20
CA LYS A 193 9.65 -8.90 1.35
C LYS A 193 8.91 -8.24 0.18
N ALA A 194 9.49 -7.20 -0.43
CA ALA A 194 8.92 -6.58 -1.63
C ALA A 194 8.86 -7.59 -2.79
N VAL A 195 9.92 -8.40 -2.98
CA VAL A 195 9.95 -9.47 -3.99
C VAL A 195 8.84 -10.50 -3.73
N ARG A 196 8.73 -11.01 -2.50
CA ARG A 196 7.65 -11.95 -2.13
C ARG A 196 6.27 -11.37 -2.42
N SER A 197 6.06 -10.11 -2.05
CA SER A 197 4.83 -9.36 -2.28
C SER A 197 4.42 -9.32 -3.76
N LEU A 198 5.38 -9.09 -4.66
CA LEU A 198 5.15 -9.00 -6.10
C LEU A 198 4.96 -10.37 -6.75
N VAL A 199 5.61 -11.42 -6.25
CA VAL A 199 5.61 -12.77 -6.84
C VAL A 199 4.40 -13.59 -6.36
N THR A 200 4.27 -13.79 -5.05
CA THR A 200 3.26 -14.66 -4.44
C THR A 200 2.22 -13.87 -3.65
N GLY A 201 2.50 -12.61 -3.31
CA GLY A 201 1.78 -11.92 -2.26
C GLY A 201 2.13 -12.51 -0.90
N TYR A 202 1.49 -12.01 0.14
CA TYR A 202 1.65 -12.59 1.47
C TYR A 202 0.36 -12.44 2.25
N ASN A 203 0.09 -13.43 3.07
CA ASN A 203 -0.84 -13.39 4.18
C ASN A 203 -0.07 -13.25 5.49
N ASP A 204 1.13 -12.65 5.45
CA ASP A 204 1.77 -12.24 6.70
C ASP A 204 0.67 -11.52 7.48
N PRO A 205 0.38 -11.94 8.72
CA PRO A 205 -0.50 -11.19 9.57
C PRO A 205 0.03 -9.77 9.46
N LEU A 206 -0.76 -8.87 8.88
CA LEU A 206 -0.39 -7.45 8.81
C LEU A 206 0.15 -7.15 10.19
N THR A 207 1.42 -6.76 10.27
CA THR A 207 2.16 -6.64 11.54
C THR A 207 1.54 -5.51 12.35
N PHE A 208 0.37 -5.80 12.90
CA PHE A 208 -0.35 -5.17 13.97
C PHE A 208 -0.21 -6.22 15.07
N ASP A 209 0.99 -6.28 15.64
CA ASP A 209 1.29 -7.16 16.76
C ASP A 209 0.48 -6.66 17.97
N PHE A 210 -0.71 -7.21 18.15
CA PHE A 210 -1.60 -6.92 19.27
C PHE A 210 -1.90 -8.23 20.01
N PHE A 211 -0.90 -8.87 20.60
CA PHE A 211 -1.01 -9.95 21.62
C PHE A 211 -0.95 -11.43 21.18
N HIS A 212 -0.45 -11.82 20.00
CA HIS A 212 -0.34 -13.26 19.65
C HIS A 212 -1.64 -14.11 19.75
N VAL A 213 -2.84 -13.54 19.96
CA VAL A 213 -4.03 -14.35 20.24
C VAL A 213 -4.88 -14.64 19.00
N VAL A 214 -4.87 -13.80 17.96
CA VAL A 214 -5.72 -14.04 16.77
C VAL A 214 -5.09 -13.58 15.46
N GLN A 215 -4.82 -14.51 14.55
CA GLN A 215 -4.29 -14.25 13.20
C GLN A 215 -5.44 -13.90 12.24
N TRP A 216 -5.78 -12.63 12.09
CA TRP A 216 -6.78 -12.19 11.11
C TRP A 216 -6.12 -11.86 9.77
N ASN A 217 -6.25 -12.76 8.80
CA ASN A 217 -5.88 -12.48 7.41
C ASN A 217 -6.93 -11.52 6.81
N LEU A 218 -6.62 -10.22 6.74
CA LEU A 218 -7.54 -9.21 6.22
C LEU A 218 -7.79 -9.34 4.71
N MET A 219 -6.78 -9.82 3.96
CA MET A 219 -6.87 -10.04 2.51
C MET A 219 -6.11 -11.32 2.13
N PRO A 220 -6.63 -12.13 1.18
CA PRO A 220 -5.90 -13.24 0.61
C PRO A 220 -4.62 -12.81 -0.12
N PRO A 221 -3.55 -13.64 -0.15
CA PRO A 221 -2.28 -13.32 -0.82
C PRO A 221 -2.45 -12.88 -2.27
N GLU A 222 -3.40 -13.46 -2.99
CA GLU A 222 -3.68 -13.13 -4.39
C GLU A 222 -4.24 -11.72 -4.58
N VAL A 223 -5.05 -11.23 -3.63
CA VAL A 223 -5.57 -9.85 -3.62
C VAL A 223 -4.43 -8.88 -3.29
N VAL A 224 -3.62 -9.23 -2.28
CA VAL A 224 -2.43 -8.45 -1.87
C VAL A 224 -1.45 -8.33 -3.04
N ARG A 225 -1.12 -9.44 -3.70
CA ARG A 225 -0.27 -9.46 -4.90
C ARG A 225 -0.86 -8.61 -6.01
N TYR A 226 -2.16 -8.75 -6.28
CA TYR A 226 -2.83 -8.00 -7.33
C TYR A 226 -2.71 -6.49 -7.11
N PHE A 227 -2.92 -6.05 -5.86
CA PHE A 227 -2.80 -4.66 -5.44
C PHE A 227 -1.35 -4.16 -5.54
N HIS A 228 -0.39 -4.85 -4.93
CA HIS A 228 1.02 -4.42 -4.89
C HIS A 228 1.70 -4.37 -6.25
N ARG A 229 1.22 -5.16 -7.24
CA ARG A 229 1.70 -5.05 -8.64
C ARG A 229 1.29 -3.76 -9.34
N GLY A 230 0.45 -2.92 -8.73
CA GLY A 230 0.14 -1.59 -9.25
C GLY A 230 0.43 -0.51 -8.24
N THR A 231 1.47 -0.71 -7.44
CA THR A 231 2.05 0.34 -6.59
C THR A 231 3.52 0.47 -6.98
N GLY A 232 3.91 1.63 -7.51
CA GLY A 232 5.30 1.91 -7.92
C GLY A 232 6.29 1.84 -6.77
N SER A 233 5.85 2.18 -5.56
CA SER A 233 6.64 2.05 -4.33
C SER A 233 7.16 0.64 -4.08
N MET A 234 6.36 -0.39 -4.39
CA MET A 234 6.78 -1.78 -4.18
C MET A 234 7.93 -2.19 -5.10
N TYR A 235 8.00 -1.62 -6.30
CA TYR A 235 9.13 -1.80 -7.21
C TYR A 235 10.35 -1.00 -6.74
N ALA A 236 10.14 0.23 -6.25
CA ALA A 236 11.23 1.04 -5.69
C ALA A 236 11.86 0.42 -4.43
N LEU A 237 11.17 -0.51 -3.76
CA LEU A 237 11.65 -1.23 -2.58
C LEU A 237 12.21 -2.63 -2.90
N THR A 238 12.38 -3.01 -4.17
CA THR A 238 13.09 -4.26 -4.47
C THR A 238 14.55 -4.16 -4.02
N PRO A 239 15.19 -5.27 -3.61
CA PRO A 239 16.58 -5.30 -3.19
C PRO A 239 17.52 -4.58 -4.18
N SER A 240 18.32 -3.65 -3.68
CA SER A 240 19.38 -3.00 -4.45
C SER A 240 20.59 -3.92 -4.56
N PRO A 241 21.19 -4.09 -5.75
CA PRO A 241 22.43 -4.84 -5.95
C PRO A 241 23.61 -4.35 -5.08
N GLU A 242 23.60 -3.08 -4.68
CA GLU A 242 24.63 -2.49 -3.82
C GLU A 242 24.63 -3.07 -2.40
N VAL A 243 23.45 -3.50 -1.91
CA VAL A 243 23.26 -4.08 -0.57
C VAL A 243 23.11 -5.59 -0.65
N TYR A 244 22.49 -6.07 -1.73
CA TYR A 244 22.20 -7.47 -1.97
C TYR A 244 22.81 -7.91 -3.31
N PRO A 245 24.05 -8.43 -3.29
CA PRO A 245 24.73 -8.84 -4.51
C PRO A 245 23.95 -9.91 -5.30
N ASP A 246 24.16 -9.95 -6.62
CA ASP A 246 23.42 -10.79 -7.57
C ASP A 246 23.48 -12.30 -7.29
N ASN A 247 24.41 -12.75 -6.46
CA ASN A 247 24.57 -14.15 -6.08
C ASN A 247 23.64 -14.61 -4.94
N ILE A 248 22.84 -13.70 -4.37
CA ILE A 248 21.88 -14.04 -3.30
C ILE A 248 20.52 -14.39 -3.92
N PRO A 249 20.09 -15.67 -3.87
CA PRO A 249 18.77 -16.04 -4.39
C PRO A 249 17.67 -15.55 -3.45
N PHE A 250 16.78 -14.70 -3.94
CA PHE A 250 15.56 -14.28 -3.21
C PHE A 250 14.36 -15.21 -3.41
N VAL A 251 14.34 -15.92 -4.54
CA VAL A 251 13.26 -16.84 -4.90
C VAL A 251 13.89 -18.13 -5.39
N THR A 252 13.57 -19.23 -4.73
CA THR A 252 13.94 -20.57 -5.16
C THR A 252 12.66 -21.33 -5.51
N MET A 253 12.61 -21.90 -6.70
CA MET A 253 11.56 -22.83 -7.08
C MET A 253 11.94 -24.19 -6.51
N VAL A 254 11.12 -24.73 -5.61
CA VAL A 254 11.26 -26.11 -5.15
C VAL A 254 10.35 -26.94 -6.02
N ASP A 255 10.92 -27.79 -6.88
CA ASP A 255 10.17 -28.84 -7.55
C ASP A 255 9.57 -29.74 -6.46
N ARG A 256 8.29 -29.51 -6.15
CA ARG A 256 7.52 -30.53 -5.45
C ARG A 256 7.09 -31.52 -6.51
N PRO A 257 7.30 -32.84 -6.34
CA PRO A 257 6.59 -33.80 -7.15
C PRO A 257 5.10 -33.59 -6.88
N ASP A 258 4.37 -33.02 -7.85
CA ASP A 258 2.96 -32.72 -7.71
C ASP A 258 2.17 -34.00 -7.42
N PRO A 259 1.28 -34.06 -6.41
CA PRO A 259 0.17 -34.99 -6.47
C PRO A 259 -0.67 -34.63 -7.71
N PRO A 260 -1.17 -35.62 -8.49
CA PRO A 260 -1.75 -35.37 -9.80
C PRO A 260 -2.86 -34.32 -9.72
N VAL A 261 -2.67 -33.21 -10.42
CA VAL A 261 -3.68 -32.19 -10.64
C VAL A 261 -4.87 -32.86 -11.32
N LYS A 262 -5.96 -33.11 -10.59
CA LYS A 262 -7.26 -33.35 -11.20
C LYS A 262 -7.67 -32.07 -11.91
N LEU A 263 -7.37 -31.99 -13.21
CA LEU A 263 -8.05 -31.08 -14.12
C LEU A 263 -9.55 -31.29 -13.91
N LEU A 264 -10.25 -30.30 -13.36
CA LEU A 264 -11.70 -30.24 -13.39
C LEU A 264 -12.11 -30.08 -14.86
N SER A 265 -12.20 -31.21 -15.55
CA SER A 265 -12.78 -31.29 -16.87
C SER A 265 -14.27 -30.96 -16.76
N THR A 266 -14.65 -29.89 -17.45
CA THR A 266 -16.01 -29.59 -17.93
C THR A 266 -16.96 -28.94 -16.91
N PRO A 267 -17.61 -27.80 -17.24
CA PRO A 267 -18.62 -27.19 -16.38
C PRO A 267 -19.87 -28.08 -16.40
N GLN A 268 -20.20 -28.72 -15.28
CA GLN A 268 -21.56 -29.24 -15.10
C GLN A 268 -22.51 -28.04 -15.05
N ARG A 269 -23.39 -27.95 -16.05
CA ARG A 269 -24.57 -27.09 -16.01
C ARG A 269 -25.31 -27.37 -14.70
N ILE A 270 -25.36 -26.37 -13.83
CA ILE A 270 -26.33 -26.32 -12.74
C ILE A 270 -27.69 -26.11 -13.41
N LEU A 271 -28.40 -27.20 -13.70
CA LEU A 271 -29.83 -27.15 -13.98
C LEU A 271 -30.55 -26.99 -12.65
N THR A 272 -31.00 -25.76 -12.41
CA THR A 272 -31.95 -25.40 -11.37
C THR A 272 -33.20 -26.25 -11.50
N GLY A 273 -33.61 -26.87 -10.40
CA GLY A 273 -34.83 -27.64 -10.30
C GLY A 273 -36.05 -26.79 -10.66
N VAL A 274 -36.90 -27.36 -11.51
CA VAL A 274 -38.28 -26.94 -11.66
C VAL A 274 -39.13 -28.12 -11.20
N HIS A 275 -39.89 -27.85 -10.14
CA HIS A 275 -41.00 -28.67 -9.66
C HIS A 275 -41.85 -29.18 -10.84
N ASN A 276 -42.18 -30.47 -10.83
CA ASN A 276 -43.46 -30.90 -11.37
C ASN A 276 -44.05 -32.00 -10.49
N THR A 277 -45.21 -31.69 -9.94
CA THR A 277 -46.10 -32.54 -9.16
C THR A 277 -46.97 -33.36 -10.09
N GLY A 278 -47.11 -34.66 -9.81
CA GLY A 278 -47.99 -35.62 -10.49
C GLY A 278 -47.25 -36.95 -10.58
N GLY A 279 -47.52 -37.96 -9.74
CA GLY A 279 -48.82 -38.56 -9.52
C GLY A 279 -48.98 -39.67 -10.55
N ASP A 280 -48.55 -40.90 -10.25
CA ASP A 280 -49.43 -42.05 -10.36
C ASP A 280 -48.90 -43.31 -9.69
N ASN A 281 -49.87 -44.12 -9.30
CA ASN A 281 -49.83 -45.20 -8.34
C ASN A 281 -50.13 -46.52 -9.07
N THR A 282 -49.18 -47.47 -9.12
CA THR A 282 -49.39 -48.91 -9.38
C THR A 282 -48.02 -49.58 -9.16
N GLY A 283 -47.79 -50.68 -8.45
CA GLY A 283 -48.63 -51.76 -7.95
C GLY A 283 -47.83 -53.07 -8.10
N GLY A 284 -47.74 -53.87 -7.04
CA GLY A 284 -47.63 -55.33 -7.12
C GLY A 284 -46.25 -56.02 -7.06
N ASN A 285 -46.10 -56.80 -5.98
CA ASN A 285 -45.59 -58.19 -5.87
C ASN A 285 -44.12 -58.48 -6.27
N ASN A 286 -43.30 -59.21 -5.50
CA ASN A 286 -43.48 -60.15 -4.38
C ASN A 286 -42.33 -59.97 -3.37
#